data_AF-A0A9W7LHR8-F1
#
_entry.id   AF-A0A9W7LHR8-F1
#
_cell.length_a   1.000
_cell.length_b   1.000
_cell.length_c   1.000
_cell.angle_alpha   90.00
_cell.angle_beta   90.00
_cell.angle_gamma   90.00
#
_symmetry.space_group_name_H-M   'P 1'
#
loop_
_entity.id
_entity.type
_entity.pdbx_description
1 polymer ?
#
loop_
_entity_poly.entity_id
_entity_poly.type
_entity_poly.pdbx_seq_one_letter_code
_entity_poly.pdbx_strand_id
1 'polypeptide(L)'
;MNKTSIIVDASKYIQELKQKVKRLNQDIAASQISNSRNPLPMVVVETLEKGFLINVFSDKNCSGLLVSVLEAFQEPGLDVVEARVSCGDSFRLQAVWGEVVI
;
A
#
# COMPACT_ATOMS: atom_id res chain seq x y z
N MET A 1 12.13 56.15 9.03
CA MET A 1 11.56 54.78 9.16
C MET A 1 10.30 54.87 10.02
N ASN A 2 9.12 54.66 9.43
CA ASN A 2 7.83 54.80 10.10
C ASN A 2 7.41 53.48 10.74
N LYS A 3 7.24 53.45 12.06
CA LYS A 3 6.84 52.26 12.83
C LYS A 3 5.57 51.60 12.27
N THR A 4 4.66 52.41 11.72
CA THR A 4 3.42 51.95 11.08
C THR A 4 3.67 51.07 9.85
N SER A 5 4.68 51.37 9.02
CA SER A 5 4.98 50.55 7.82
C SER A 5 5.52 49.18 8.20
N ILE A 6 6.39 49.13 9.20
CA ILE A 6 6.99 47.86 9.69
C ILE A 6 5.91 46.94 10.27
N ILE A 7 4.95 47.50 11.01
CA ILE A 7 3.84 46.72 11.59
C ILE A 7 2.91 46.17 10.49
N VAL A 8 2.64 46.97 9.45
CA VAL A 8 1.81 46.55 8.31
C VAL A 8 2.49 45.42 7.52
N ASP A 9 3.79 45.56 7.25
CA ASP A 9 4.57 44.55 6.52
C ASP A 9 4.66 43.23 7.32
N ALA A 10 4.90 43.31 8.64
CA ALA A 10 4.91 42.14 9.51
C ALA A 10 3.54 41.45 9.56
N SER A 11 2.46 42.21 9.63
CA SER A 11 1.09 41.68 9.65
C SER A 11 0.75 40.96 8.34
N LYS A 12 1.15 41.52 7.21
CA LYS A 12 1.00 40.90 5.89
C LYS A 12 1.78 39.59 5.80
N TYR A 13 3.02 39.57 6.26
CA TYR A 13 3.85 38.37 6.26
C TYR A 13 3.26 37.25 7.14
N ILE A 14 2.73 37.58 8.32
CA ILE A 14 2.04 36.63 9.20
C ILE A 14 0.81 36.03 8.48
N GLN A 15 0.04 36.84 7.76
CA GLN A 15 -1.11 36.37 7.00
C GLN A 15 -0.71 35.43 5.86
N GLU A 16 0.36 35.74 5.13
CA GLU A 16 0.89 34.88 4.08
C GLU A 16 1.38 33.53 4.63
N LEU A 17 2.06 33.54 5.77
CA LEU A 17 2.49 32.32 6.46
C LEU A 17 1.29 31.45 6.87
N LYS A 18 0.24 32.06 7.45
CA LYS A 18 -0.99 31.34 7.81
C LYS A 18 -1.64 30.68 6.58
N GLN A 19 -1.67 31.37 5.44
CA GLN A 19 -2.20 30.81 4.19
C GLN A 19 -1.34 29.69 3.61
N LYS A 20 -0.01 29.77 3.74
CA LYS A 20 0.91 28.69 3.33
C LYS A 20 0.71 27.44 4.18
N VAL A 21 0.61 27.59 5.50
CA VAL A 21 0.34 26.46 6.41
C VAL A 21 -1.00 25.79 6.10
N LYS A 22 -2.05 26.59 5.85
CA LYS A 22 -3.37 26.04 5.49
C LYS A 22 -3.32 25.19 4.21
N ARG A 23 -2.64 25.69 3.16
CA ARG A 23 -2.46 24.95 1.89
C ARG A 23 -1.67 23.67 2.10
N LEU A 24 -0.55 23.74 2.82
CA LEU A 24 0.28 22.56 3.09
C LEU A 24 -0.50 21.48 3.85
N ASN A 25 -1.31 21.86 4.84
CA ASN A 25 -2.17 20.91 5.56
C ASN A 25 -3.24 20.28 4.66
N GLN A 26 -3.79 21.02 3.69
CA GLN A 26 -4.72 20.49 2.70
C GLN A 26 -4.04 19.50 1.75
N ASP A 27 -2.83 19.82 1.28
CA ASP A 27 -2.05 18.96 0.39
C ASP A 27 -1.63 17.66 1.10
N ILE A 28 -1.22 17.75 2.38
CA ILE A 28 -0.93 16.57 3.21
C ILE A 28 -2.17 15.70 3.38
N ALA A 29 -3.33 16.31 3.69
CA ALA A 29 -4.58 15.56 3.82
C ALA A 29 -4.98 14.89 2.49
N ALA A 30 -4.84 15.58 1.36
CA ALA A 30 -5.10 15.03 0.04
C ALA A 30 -4.15 13.86 -0.32
N SER A 31 -2.86 13.98 0.02
CA SER A 31 -1.87 12.91 -0.17
C SER A 31 -2.08 11.71 0.75
N GLN A 32 -2.58 11.93 1.97
CA GLN A 32 -2.97 10.84 2.87
C GLN A 32 -4.19 10.09 2.35
N ILE A 33 -5.13 10.78 1.71
CA ILE A 33 -6.27 10.15 1.04
C ILE A 33 -5.80 9.34 -0.18
N SER A 34 -4.79 9.77 -0.93
CA SER A 34 -4.28 8.96 -2.06
C SER A 34 -3.57 7.69 -1.58
N ASN A 35 -2.84 7.74 -0.46
CA ASN A 35 -2.20 6.56 0.13
C ASN A 35 -3.19 5.61 0.83
N SER A 36 -4.32 6.11 1.34
CA SER A 36 -5.35 5.26 1.96
C SER A 36 -6.34 4.66 0.96
N ARG A 37 -6.42 5.21 -0.27
CA ARG A 37 -7.41 4.80 -1.29
C ARG A 37 -6.90 3.79 -2.32
N ASN A 38 -5.61 3.44 -2.27
CA ASN A 38 -5.07 2.27 -2.97
C ASN A 38 -4.20 1.46 -2.01
N PRO A 39 -4.82 0.59 -1.20
CA PRO A 39 -4.09 -0.42 -0.46
C PRO A 39 -3.29 -1.24 -1.47
N LEU A 40 -1.97 -1.18 -1.37
CA LEU A 40 -1.11 -2.04 -2.17
C LEU A 40 -1.39 -3.50 -1.77
N PRO A 41 -1.28 -4.46 -2.71
CA PRO A 41 -1.37 -5.87 -2.36
C PRO A 41 -0.38 -6.20 -1.23
N MET A 42 -0.86 -6.84 -0.18
CA MET A 42 -0.06 -7.28 0.96
C MET A 42 0.25 -8.76 0.80
N VAL A 43 1.54 -9.11 0.96
CA VAL A 43 2.01 -10.50 0.93
C VAL A 43 2.70 -10.79 2.26
N VAL A 44 2.26 -11.85 2.93
CA VAL A 44 2.87 -12.36 4.16
C VAL A 44 3.37 -13.77 3.90
N VAL A 45 4.65 -14.01 4.17
CA VAL A 45 5.29 -15.31 4.01
C VAL A 45 5.74 -15.79 5.38
N GLU A 46 5.32 -17.01 5.74
CA GLU A 46 5.75 -17.69 6.95
C GLU A 46 6.47 -18.99 6.54
N THR A 47 7.64 -19.22 7.10
CA THR A 47 8.40 -20.47 6.88
C THR A 47 7.81 -21.58 7.75
N LEU A 48 7.60 -22.75 7.15
CA LEU A 48 7.16 -23.98 7.81
C LEU A 48 8.29 -25.00 7.82
N GLU A 49 8.15 -26.11 8.57
CA GLU A 49 9.16 -27.18 8.58
C GLU A 49 9.43 -27.79 7.20
N LYS A 50 8.44 -27.81 6.30
CA LYS A 50 8.53 -28.35 4.94
C LYS A 50 7.86 -27.44 3.91
N GLY A 51 8.25 -26.17 3.89
CA GLY A 51 7.80 -25.21 2.88
C GLY A 51 7.41 -23.84 3.43
N PHE A 52 6.45 -23.19 2.78
CA PHE A 52 6.04 -21.82 3.07
C PHE A 52 4.52 -21.68 3.11
N LEU A 53 4.01 -20.96 4.09
CA LEU A 53 2.65 -20.44 4.08
C LEU A 53 2.67 -19.02 3.52
N ILE A 54 2.06 -18.82 2.35
CA ILE A 54 1.98 -17.48 1.74
C ILE A 54 0.54 -17.02 1.73
N ASN A 55 0.33 -15.85 2.32
CA ASN A 55 -0.93 -15.15 2.34
C ASN A 55 -0.83 -13.91 1.46
N VAL A 56 -1.69 -13.81 0.46
CA VAL A 56 -1.80 -12.65 -0.42
C VAL A 56 -3.16 -12.01 -0.22
N PHE A 57 -3.18 -10.69 -0.04
CA PHE A 57 -4.39 -9.90 0.09
C PHE A 57 -4.34 -8.68 -0.81
N SER A 58 -5.43 -8.42 -1.53
CA SER A 58 -5.64 -7.17 -2.28
C SER A 58 -7.08 -6.73 -2.15
N ASP A 59 -7.30 -5.46 -1.83
CA ASP A 59 -8.64 -4.86 -1.72
C ASP A 59 -9.40 -4.80 -3.04
N LYS A 60 -8.71 -5.00 -4.18
CA LYS A 60 -9.32 -5.13 -5.49
C LYS A 60 -8.87 -6.43 -6.14
N ASN A 61 -9.85 -7.21 -6.60
CA ASN A 61 -9.59 -8.34 -7.49
C ASN A 61 -9.55 -7.86 -8.95
N CYS A 62 -8.50 -8.21 -9.68
CA CYS A 62 -8.36 -7.94 -11.12
C CYS A 62 -8.39 -9.26 -11.89
N SER A 63 -8.89 -9.22 -13.13
CA SER A 63 -8.84 -10.40 -14.00
C SER A 63 -7.41 -10.91 -14.16
N GLY A 64 -7.20 -12.21 -13.96
CA GLY A 64 -5.90 -12.86 -14.08
C GLY A 64 -5.00 -12.77 -12.85
N LEU A 65 -5.40 -12.07 -11.78
CA LEU A 65 -4.55 -11.89 -10.58
C LEU A 65 -4.13 -13.21 -9.94
N LEU A 66 -5.04 -14.19 -9.83
CA LEU A 66 -4.70 -15.52 -9.32
C LEU A 66 -3.62 -16.19 -10.17
N VAL A 67 -3.74 -16.12 -11.49
CA VAL A 67 -2.79 -16.74 -12.43
C VAL A 67 -1.42 -16.09 -12.26
N SER A 68 -1.35 -14.75 -12.27
CA SER A 68 -0.10 -14.02 -12.07
C SER A 68 0.58 -14.33 -10.74
N VAL A 69 -0.21 -14.50 -9.67
CA VAL A 69 0.33 -14.87 -8.35
C VAL A 69 0.92 -16.29 -8.37
N LEU A 70 0.21 -17.26 -8.97
CA LEU A 70 0.71 -18.64 -9.07
C LEU A 70 1.96 -18.76 -9.95
N GLU A 71 1.99 -18.04 -11.08
CA GLU A 71 3.16 -17.99 -11.97
C GLU A 71 4.40 -17.44 -11.27
N ALA A 72 4.25 -16.42 -10.42
CA ALA A 72 5.36 -15.84 -9.66
C ALA A 72 5.99 -16.83 -8.65
N PHE A 73 5.22 -17.82 -8.18
CA PHE A 73 5.72 -18.86 -7.28
C PHE A 73 6.13 -20.15 -8.00
N GLN A 74 5.94 -20.23 -9.31
CA GLN A 74 6.40 -21.35 -10.13
C GLN A 74 7.90 -21.25 -10.45
N GLU A 75 8.43 -20.04 -10.65
CA GLU A 75 9.87 -19.80 -10.86
C GLU A 75 10.79 -20.33 -9.75
N PRO A 76 10.49 -20.15 -8.44
CA PRO A 76 11.31 -20.69 -7.36
C PRO A 76 11.21 -22.22 -7.19
N GLY A 77 10.46 -22.93 -8.04
CA GLY A 77 10.30 -24.38 -7.93
C GLY A 77 9.49 -24.80 -6.70
N LEU A 78 8.49 -23.98 -6.33
CA LEU A 78 7.59 -24.26 -5.23
C LEU A 78 6.28 -24.85 -5.76
N ASP A 79 5.88 -26.00 -5.24
CA ASP A 79 4.60 -26.62 -5.60
C ASP A 79 3.53 -26.28 -4.56
N VAL A 80 2.33 -25.95 -5.03
CA VAL A 80 1.17 -25.71 -4.17
C VAL A 80 0.67 -27.04 -3.60
N VAL A 81 0.77 -27.20 -2.29
CA VAL A 81 0.28 -28.38 -1.55
C VAL A 81 -1.21 -28.21 -1.19
N GLU A 82 -1.55 -27.05 -0.62
CA GLU A 82 -2.93 -26.68 -0.28
C GLU A 82 -3.14 -25.22 -0.64
N ALA A 83 -4.30 -24.87 -1.19
CA ALA A 83 -4.67 -23.48 -1.45
C ALA A 83 -6.14 -23.22 -1.12
N ARG A 84 -6.38 -22.02 -0.58
CA ARG A 84 -7.70 -21.43 -0.39
C ARG A 84 -7.71 -20.06 -1.04
N VAL A 85 -8.68 -19.85 -1.91
CA VAL A 85 -8.80 -18.61 -2.67
C VAL A 85 -10.20 -18.03 -2.56
N SER A 86 -10.26 -16.71 -2.41
CA SER A 86 -11.48 -15.91 -2.58
C SER A 86 -11.22 -14.82 -3.61
N CYS A 87 -12.06 -14.78 -4.65
CA CYS A 87 -11.94 -13.89 -5.80
C CYS A 87 -13.20 -13.04 -5.99
N GLY A 88 -13.83 -12.61 -4.91
CA GLY A 88 -14.97 -11.70 -4.96
C GLY A 88 -14.54 -10.27 -5.30
N ASP A 89 -15.07 -9.29 -4.56
CA ASP A 89 -14.67 -7.89 -4.71
C ASP A 89 -13.20 -7.66 -4.33
N SER A 90 -12.71 -8.43 -3.35
CA SER A 90 -11.31 -8.48 -2.93
C SER A 90 -10.69 -9.83 -3.30
N PHE A 91 -9.36 -9.84 -3.41
CA PHE A 91 -8.59 -11.04 -3.63
C PHE A 91 -7.92 -11.48 -2.34
N ARG A 92 -8.09 -12.75 -1.98
CA ARG A 92 -7.38 -13.39 -0.88
C ARG A 92 -6.91 -14.77 -1.32
N LEU A 93 -5.62 -15.00 -1.24
CA LEU A 93 -5.01 -16.31 -1.38
C LEU A 93 -4.31 -16.67 -0.08
N GLN A 94 -4.54 -17.89 0.38
CA GLN A 94 -3.73 -18.54 1.38
C GLN A 94 -3.31 -19.88 0.79
N ALA A 95 -2.02 -20.14 0.70
CA ALA A 95 -1.56 -21.45 0.27
C ALA A 95 -0.34 -21.93 1.06
N VAL A 96 -0.19 -23.24 1.07
CA VAL A 96 1.00 -23.91 1.57
C VAL A 96 1.75 -24.37 0.33
N TRP A 97 2.99 -23.92 0.20
CA TRP A 97 3.91 -24.31 -0.86
C TRP A 97 4.95 -25.24 -0.30
N GLY A 98 5.12 -26.41 -0.89
CA GLY A 98 6.16 -27.37 -0.54
C GLY A 98 7.43 -27.13 -1.35
N GLU A 99 8.57 -27.51 -0.79
CA GLU A 99 9.80 -27.64 -1.57
C GLU A 99 9.68 -28.85 -2.52
N VAL A 100 9.96 -28.64 -3.80
CA VAL A 100 10.14 -29.74 -4.74
C VAL A 100 11.48 -30.40 -4.42
N VAL A 101 11.42 -31.60 -3.83
CA VAL A 101 12.61 -32.45 -3.67
C VAL A 101 12.92 -33.03 -5.05
N ILE A 102 13.85 -32.38 -5.76
CA ILE A 102 14.38 -32.84 -7.05
C ILE A 102 15.42 -33.93 -6.83
#